data_AF-A0A8I6Y7V7-F1
#
_entry.id   AF-A0A8I6Y7V7-F1
#
_cell.length_a   1.000
_cell.length_b   1.000
_cell.length_c   1.000
_cell.angle_alpha   90.00
_cell.angle_beta   90.00
_cell.angle_gamma   90.00
#
_symmetry.space_group_name_H-M   'P 1'
#
loop_
_entity.id
_entity.type
_entity.pdbx_description
1 polymer ?
#
loop_
_entity_poly.entity_id
_entity_poly.type
_entity_poly.pdbx_seq_one_letter_code
_entity_poly.pdbx_strand_id
1 'polypeptide(L)'
;MTKKKRNYYLLPDEEDPERPVKNSIWKVMFLTAVARPRFDEDGNMTFSGKIGVWPFVRVTAAAKRSKNREKGTLETKSIIVTREVMRE
;
A
#
# COMPACT_ATOMS: atom_id res chain seq x y z
N MET A 1 -5.83 10.70 -10.32
CA MET A 1 -4.53 9.98 -10.50
C MET A 1 -3.77 10.57 -11.69
N THR A 2 -2.50 10.95 -11.53
CA THR A 2 -1.66 11.49 -12.62
C THR A 2 -0.91 10.38 -13.38
N LYS A 3 -0.88 10.46 -14.72
CA LYS A 3 -0.20 9.46 -15.58
C LYS A 3 1.33 9.50 -15.37
N LYS A 4 1.99 8.34 -15.48
CA LYS A 4 3.46 8.21 -15.32
C LYS A 4 4.24 8.90 -16.45
N LYS A 5 3.72 8.84 -17.68
CA LYS A 5 4.22 9.55 -18.86
C LYS A 5 3.11 10.46 -19.38
N ARG A 6 3.47 11.70 -19.73
CA ARG A 6 2.62 12.68 -20.39
C ARG A 6 3.42 13.27 -21.53
N ASN A 7 2.77 13.45 -22.67
CA ASN A 7 3.34 14.19 -23.78
C ASN A 7 2.88 15.64 -23.61
N TYR A 8 3.83 16.57 -23.69
CA TYR A 8 3.58 18.00 -23.70
C TYR A 8 3.93 18.50 -25.10
N TYR A 9 3.13 19.41 -25.64
CA TYR A 9 3.54 20.20 -26.79
C TYR A 9 4.20 21.44 -26.24
N LEU A 10 5.50 21.59 -26.47
CA LEU A 10 6.31 22.71 -26.01
C LEU A 10 6.74 23.55 -27.20
N LEU A 11 6.85 24.85 -27.00
CA LEU A 11 7.49 25.74 -27.97
C LEU A 11 9.02 25.57 -27.92
N PRO A 12 9.76 25.94 -28.99
CA PRO A 12 11.21 25.73 -29.06
C PRO A 12 12.01 26.38 -27.91
N ASP A 13 11.50 27.48 -27.35
CA ASP A 13 12.13 28.27 -26.29
C ASP A 13 11.54 27.97 -24.89
N GLU A 14 10.62 27.02 -24.78
CA GLU A 14 9.95 26.69 -23.52
C GLU A 14 10.73 25.60 -22.77
N GLU A 15 10.96 25.84 -21.47
CA GLU A 15 11.71 24.91 -20.63
C GLU A 15 10.90 23.65 -20.33
N ASP A 16 11.57 22.50 -20.31
CA ASP A 16 10.92 21.22 -20.05
C ASP A 16 10.23 21.23 -18.68
N PRO A 17 8.94 20.86 -18.59
CA PRO A 17 8.21 20.91 -17.33
C PRO A 17 8.78 19.91 -16.33
N GLU A 18 9.35 20.44 -15.24
CA GLU A 18 9.87 19.62 -14.15
C GLU A 18 8.74 18.95 -13.36
N ARG A 19 8.92 17.65 -13.09
CA ARG A 19 8.00 16.89 -12.24
C ARG A 19 8.68 16.52 -10.91
N PRO A 20 8.32 17.17 -9.79
CA PRO A 20 8.97 16.90 -8.51
C PRO A 20 8.53 15.58 -7.84
N VAL A 21 7.41 14.97 -8.26
CA VAL A 21 6.80 13.84 -7.51
C VAL A 21 6.86 12.52 -8.27
N LYS A 22 7.60 11.56 -7.70
CA LYS A 22 7.67 10.15 -8.12
C LYS A 22 6.46 9.38 -7.55
N ASN A 23 5.64 8.80 -8.41
CA ASN A 23 4.45 8.02 -7.99
C ASN A 23 4.83 6.58 -7.56
N SER A 24 5.64 6.41 -6.51
CA SER A 24 5.98 5.09 -5.96
C SER A 24 5.24 4.84 -4.64
N ILE A 25 3.92 4.68 -4.73
CA ILE A 25 3.13 4.20 -3.59
C ILE A 25 3.22 2.67 -3.60
N TRP A 26 3.62 2.08 -2.48
CA TRP A 26 3.64 0.63 -2.32
C TRP A 26 2.22 0.07 -2.33
N LYS A 27 2.03 -1.06 -3.03
CA LYS A 27 0.78 -1.81 -3.00
C LYS A 27 0.90 -2.92 -1.96
N VAL A 28 0.02 -2.89 -0.96
CA VAL A 28 -0.06 -3.87 0.13
C VAL A 28 -1.49 -4.43 0.15
N MET A 29 -1.60 -5.73 0.35
CA MET A 29 -2.88 -6.41 0.53
C MET A 29 -3.19 -6.55 2.02
N PHE A 30 -4.46 -6.48 2.40
CA PHE A 30 -4.91 -6.63 3.77
C PHE A 30 -5.97 -7.73 3.87
N LEU A 31 -5.91 -8.53 4.93
CA LEU A 31 -6.99 -9.40 5.38
C LEU A 31 -7.82 -8.63 6.40
N THR A 32 -9.13 -8.53 6.18
CA THR A 32 -10.05 -7.86 7.10
C THR A 32 -11.07 -8.87 7.61
N ALA A 33 -11.23 -8.95 8.93
CA ALA A 33 -12.29 -9.75 9.54
C ALA A 33 -13.39 -8.81 10.02
N VAL A 34 -14.58 -8.99 9.46
CA VAL A 34 -15.77 -8.22 9.81
C VAL A 34 -16.92 -9.20 10.07
N ALA A 35 -17.44 -9.19 11.28
CA ALA A 35 -18.67 -9.87 11.67
C ALA A 35 -19.89 -8.98 11.41
N ARG A 36 -21.08 -9.57 11.49
CA ARG A 36 -22.34 -8.84 11.38
C ARG A 36 -22.48 -7.86 12.57
N PRO A 37 -22.77 -6.57 12.34
CA PRO A 37 -23.08 -5.65 13.42
C PRO A 37 -24.28 -6.14 14.23
N ARG A 38 -24.24 -5.95 15.54
CA ARG A 38 -25.35 -6.29 16.45
C ARG A 38 -25.92 -5.01 17.04
N PHE A 39 -27.23 -5.01 17.23
CA PHE A 39 -28.02 -3.91 17.74
C PHE A 39 -28.87 -4.41 18.90
N ASP A 40 -29.13 -3.53 19.86
CA ASP A 40 -30.05 -3.78 20.95
C ASP A 40 -31.52 -3.61 20.50
N GLU A 41 -32.46 -3.95 21.38
CA GLU A 41 -33.91 -3.79 21.14
C GLU A 41 -34.30 -2.33 20.83
N ASP A 42 -33.59 -1.37 21.44
CA ASP A 42 -33.76 0.07 21.20
C ASP A 42 -33.07 0.57 19.90
N GLY A 43 -32.48 -0.32 19.11
CA GLY A 43 -31.80 0.02 17.85
C GLY A 43 -30.40 0.62 18.02
N ASN A 44 -29.86 0.62 19.24
CA ASN A 44 -28.50 1.09 19.52
C ASN A 44 -27.46 0.04 19.09
N MET A 45 -26.41 0.46 18.39
CA MET A 45 -25.37 -0.45 17.89
C MET A 45 -24.45 -0.91 19.04
N THR A 46 -24.61 -2.16 19.46
CA THR A 46 -23.81 -2.76 20.56
C THR A 46 -22.50 -3.35 20.08
N PHE A 47 -22.45 -3.83 18.84
CA PHE A 47 -21.22 -4.36 18.25
C PHE A 47 -21.12 -3.94 16.79
N SER A 48 -20.04 -3.26 16.42
CA SER A 48 -19.84 -2.78 15.05
C SER A 48 -19.45 -3.87 14.05
N GLY A 49 -19.12 -5.09 14.52
CA GLY A 49 -18.65 -6.16 13.65
C GLY A 49 -17.18 -6.05 13.23
N LYS A 50 -16.49 -4.93 13.47
CA LYS A 50 -15.09 -4.76 13.05
C LYS A 50 -14.18 -5.53 14.01
N ILE A 51 -13.59 -6.64 13.54
CA ILE A 51 -12.72 -7.50 14.37
C ILE A 51 -11.26 -7.07 14.22
N GLY A 52 -10.78 -6.93 12.98
CA GLY A 52 -9.37 -6.60 12.76
C GLY A 52 -8.98 -6.47 11.28
N VAL A 53 -7.78 -5.91 11.09
CA VAL A 53 -7.13 -5.69 9.79
C VAL A 53 -5.67 -6.13 9.89
N TRP A 54 -5.24 -7.06 9.04
CA TRP A 54 -3.88 -7.59 9.02
C TRP A 54 -3.24 -7.39 7.64
N PRO A 55 -2.09 -6.71 7.55
CA PRO A 55 -1.37 -6.56 6.29
C PRO A 55 -0.58 -7.82 5.91
N PHE A 56 -0.58 -8.18 4.63
CA PHE A 56 0.33 -9.19 4.08
C PHE A 56 1.70 -8.57 3.78
N VAL A 57 2.52 -8.46 4.82
CA VAL A 57 3.88 -7.91 4.74
C VAL A 57 4.89 -8.80 5.45
N ARG A 58 6.12 -8.82 4.95
CA ARG A 58 7.26 -9.48 5.61
C ARG A 58 8.38 -8.48 5.84
N VAL A 59 8.95 -8.49 7.04
CA VAL A 59 10.16 -7.73 7.34
C VAL A 59 11.36 -8.55 6.86
N THR A 60 12.13 -8.00 5.93
CA THR A 60 13.29 -8.66 5.30
C THR A 60 14.48 -7.72 5.24
N ALA A 61 15.69 -8.21 5.46
CA ALA A 61 16.88 -7.38 5.29
C ALA A 61 17.04 -6.96 3.81
N ALA A 62 17.43 -5.70 3.57
CA ALA A 62 17.67 -5.17 2.24
C ALA A 62 18.80 -5.96 1.55
N ALA A 63 18.47 -6.70 0.48
CA ALA A 63 19.43 -7.55 -0.22
C ALA A 63 20.51 -6.77 -1.00
N LYS A 64 20.17 -5.57 -1.50
CA LYS A 64 21.05 -4.68 -2.25
C LYS A 64 21.01 -3.28 -1.65
N ARG A 65 22.16 -2.60 -1.70
CA ARG A 65 22.26 -1.15 -1.44
C ARG A 65 21.51 -0.40 -2.54
N SER A 66 20.77 0.63 -2.15
CA SER A 66 20.18 1.60 -3.09
C SER A 66 20.46 3.01 -2.61
N LYS A 67 20.13 4.04 -3.40
CA LYS A 67 20.34 5.45 -3.01
C LYS A 67 19.67 5.80 -1.67
N ASN A 68 18.56 5.13 -1.35
CA ASN A 68 17.73 5.45 -0.18
C ASN A 68 17.92 4.48 1.00
N ARG A 69 18.79 3.46 0.89
CA ARG A 69 19.01 2.46 1.94
C ARG A 69 20.31 1.68 1.77
N GLU A 70 20.89 1.26 2.87
CA GLU A 70 22.03 0.35 2.86
C GLU A 70 21.60 -1.11 2.73
N LYS A 71 22.57 -1.98 2.41
CA LYS A 71 22.34 -3.44 2.45
C LYS A 71 22.20 -3.85 3.92
N GLY A 72 21.22 -4.69 4.23
CA GLY A 72 20.97 -5.16 5.60
C GLY A 72 19.90 -4.39 6.37
N THR A 73 19.54 -3.16 5.96
CA THR A 73 18.46 -2.40 6.62
C THR A 73 17.13 -3.16 6.56
N LEU A 74 16.40 -3.18 7.67
CA LEU A 74 15.12 -3.90 7.76
C LEU A 74 14.03 -3.24 6.89
N GLU A 75 13.68 -4.00 5.87
CA GLU A 75 12.62 -3.93 4.88
C GLU A 75 11.21 -4.43 5.15
N THR A 76 10.19 -3.58 5.33
CA THR A 76 8.82 -4.07 5.12
C THR A 76 8.56 -4.24 3.64
N LYS A 77 8.33 -5.47 3.18
CA LYS A 77 7.93 -5.77 1.79
C LYS A 77 6.55 -6.37 1.74
N SER A 78 5.76 -6.01 0.73
CA SER A 78 4.50 -6.70 0.46
C SER A 78 4.75 -8.11 -0.06
N ILE A 79 3.91 -9.04 0.39
CA ILE A 79 3.92 -10.43 -0.05
C ILE A 79 2.90 -10.58 -1.18
N ILE A 80 3.23 -11.39 -2.20
CA ILE A 80 2.26 -11.81 -3.20
C ILE A 80 1.30 -12.80 -2.53
N VAL A 81 0.04 -12.45 -2.46
CA VAL A 81 -0.96 -13.26 -1.75
C VAL A 81 -1.38 -14.44 -2.62
N THR A 82 -0.95 -15.64 -2.24
CA THR A 82 -1.40 -16.92 -2.78
C THR A 82 -2.25 -17.67 -1.75
N ARG A 83 -2.89 -18.78 -2.15
CA ARG A 83 -3.73 -19.59 -1.24
C ARG A 83 -2.94 -20.11 -0.03
N GLU A 84 -1.65 -20.39 -0.19
CA GLU A 84 -0.77 -20.85 0.87
C GLU A 84 -0.44 -19.72 1.84
N VAL A 85 -0.07 -18.54 1.31
CA VAL A 85 0.21 -17.33 2.12
C VAL A 85 -1.01 -16.89 2.94
N MET A 86 -2.24 -17.14 2.46
CA MET A 86 -3.45 -16.85 3.23
C MET A 86 -3.70 -17.81 4.40
N ARG A 87 -3.05 -18.98 4.42
CA ARG A 87 -3.22 -20.01 5.45
C ARG A 87 -2.06 -20.05 6.47
N GLU A 88 -0.98 -19.36 6.14
CA GLU A 88 0.20 -19.15 7.00
C GLU A 88 -0.10 -18.07 8.05
#